data_AF-A0A8S3FP85-F1
#
_entry.id   AF-A0A8S3FP85-F1
#
_cell.length_a   1.000
_cell.length_b   1.000
_cell.length_c   1.000
_cell.angle_alpha   90.00
_cell.angle_beta   90.00
_cell.angle_gamma   90.00
#
_symmetry.space_group_name_H-M   'P 1'
#
loop_
_entity.id
_entity.type
_entity.pdbx_description
1 polymer ?
#
loop_
_entity_poly.entity_id
_entity_poly.type
_entity_poly.pdbx_seq_one_letter_code
_entity_poly.pdbx_strand_id
1 'polypeptide(L)'
;MNDTQYRTKLHPSSCFPSNSSVPNTKNRLFIRVAPVGTRQYCCRLTFIGINSTTYSTVAALLVSRHSTSIESIKLFDIFEKQETRTTLNDLQLLAIFNRTNIRLEIVQSYLETKDSSIIIINVQHYQL
;
A
#
# COMPACT_ATOMS: atom_id res chain seq x y z
N MET A 1 -13.92 -34.75 -19.14
CA MET A 1 -13.12 -33.52 -19.36
C MET A 1 -12.86 -32.95 -17.97
N ASN A 2 -11.63 -33.07 -17.49
CA ASN A 2 -11.32 -33.12 -16.06
C ASN A 2 -11.10 -31.72 -15.46
N ASP A 3 -11.88 -31.40 -14.42
CA ASP A 3 -11.78 -30.23 -13.53
C ASP A 3 -10.45 -30.10 -12.76
N THR A 4 -9.50 -31.02 -12.93
CA THR A 4 -8.21 -31.02 -12.25
C THR A 4 -7.20 -30.01 -12.80
N GLN A 5 -7.39 -29.45 -14.00
CA GLN A 5 -6.44 -28.48 -14.58
C GLN A 5 -6.63 -27.04 -14.08
N TYR A 6 -7.77 -26.70 -13.49
CA TYR A 6 -8.01 -25.33 -13.00
C TYR A 6 -7.49 -25.08 -11.58
N ARG A 7 -7.27 -26.13 -10.77
CA ARG A 7 -6.83 -26.00 -9.37
C ARG A 7 -5.32 -25.94 -9.16
N THR A 8 -4.51 -26.27 -10.16
CA THR A 8 -3.05 -26.39 -10.03
C THR A 8 -2.27 -25.08 -10.13
N LYS A 9 -2.93 -23.93 -10.34
CA LYS A 9 -2.25 -22.61 -10.41
C LYS A 9 -2.20 -21.82 -9.10
N LEU A 10 -2.59 -22.41 -7.97
CA LEU A 10 -2.50 -21.78 -6.66
C LEU A 10 -1.44 -22.43 -5.73
N HIS A 11 -0.71 -23.44 -6.21
CA HIS A 11 0.32 -24.10 -5.40
C HIS A 11 1.70 -23.44 -5.59
N PRO A 12 2.42 -23.06 -4.51
CA PRO A 12 3.66 -22.30 -4.60
C PRO A 12 4.83 -23.05 -5.26
N SER A 13 4.75 -24.37 -5.41
CA SER A 13 5.79 -25.18 -6.05
C SER A 13 5.84 -25.05 -7.58
N SER A 14 4.77 -24.60 -8.24
CA SER A 14 4.79 -24.31 -9.68
C SER A 14 5.34 -22.91 -10.03
N CYS A 15 5.67 -22.10 -9.03
CA CYS A 15 6.15 -20.73 -9.19
C CYS A 15 7.68 -20.60 -9.23
N PHE A 16 8.43 -21.69 -9.04
CA PHE A 16 9.88 -21.67 -9.11
C PHE A 16 10.35 -22.26 -10.43
N PRO A 17 10.62 -21.44 -11.47
CA PRO A 17 11.38 -21.92 -12.61
C PRO A 17 12.74 -22.41 -12.10
N SER A 18 13.13 -23.63 -12.48
CA SER A 18 14.39 -24.30 -12.15
C SER A 18 15.64 -23.63 -12.77
N ASN A 19 15.52 -22.38 -13.19
CA ASN A 19 16.62 -21.62 -13.77
C ASN A 19 17.07 -20.62 -12.72
N SER A 20 18.39 -20.57 -12.49
CA SER A 20 19.05 -19.55 -11.68
C SER A 20 18.75 -18.15 -12.24
N SER A 21 17.59 -17.61 -11.89
CA SER A 21 17.21 -16.26 -12.27
C SER A 21 18.02 -15.33 -11.41
N VAL A 22 18.91 -14.55 -12.04
CA VAL A 22 19.51 -13.35 -11.47
C VAL A 22 18.45 -12.66 -10.59
N PRO A 23 18.73 -12.36 -9.32
CA PRO A 23 17.73 -11.80 -8.42
C PRO A 23 17.20 -10.52 -9.05
N ASN A 24 15.91 -10.54 -9.39
CA ASN A 24 15.23 -9.41 -9.98
C ASN A 24 14.98 -8.38 -8.87
N THR A 25 15.99 -7.58 -8.56
CA THR A 25 16.01 -6.48 -7.57
C THR A 25 15.09 -5.32 -7.95
N LYS A 26 14.26 -5.45 -8.99
CA LYS A 26 13.35 -4.40 -9.42
C LYS A 26 12.29 -4.20 -8.35
N ASN A 27 12.30 -3.03 -7.72
CA ASN A 27 11.20 -2.54 -6.90
C ASN A 27 9.89 -2.64 -7.70
N ARG A 28 8.94 -3.43 -7.22
CA ARG A 28 7.63 -3.57 -7.84
C ARG A 28 6.61 -2.77 -7.02
N LEU A 29 5.96 -1.84 -7.68
CA LEU A 29 4.82 -1.09 -7.15
C LEU A 29 3.54 -1.78 -7.60
N PHE A 30 2.77 -2.28 -6.65
CA PHE A 30 1.43 -2.80 -6.94
C PHE A 30 0.38 -1.81 -6.45
N ILE A 31 -0.53 -1.42 -7.35
CA ILE A 31 -1.64 -0.53 -7.02
C ILE A 31 -2.93 -1.29 -7.29
N ARG A 32 -3.72 -1.48 -6.22
CA ARG A 32 -5.10 -1.94 -6.34
C ARG A 32 -6.02 -0.73 -6.22
N VAL A 33 -6.88 -0.54 -7.21
CA VAL A 33 -7.89 0.52 -7.23
C VAL A 33 -9.26 -0.13 -7.20
N ALA A 34 -10.11 0.28 -6.25
CA ALA A 34 -11.48 -0.19 -6.16
C ALA A 34 -12.29 0.21 -7.42
N PRO A 35 -13.37 -0.52 -7.77
CA PRO A 35 -14.22 -0.21 -8.92
C PRO A 35 -14.82 1.21 -8.85
N VAL A 36 -15.11 1.81 -10.01
CA VAL A 36 -15.55 3.22 -10.14
C VAL A 36 -16.76 3.56 -9.27
N GLY A 37 -17.67 2.60 -9.04
CA GLY A 37 -18.88 2.79 -8.22
C GLY A 37 -18.61 3.10 -6.74
N THR A 38 -17.42 2.81 -6.21
CA THR A 38 -17.02 3.15 -4.83
C THR A 38 -16.07 4.36 -4.77
N ARG A 39 -15.89 5.07 -5.89
CA ARG A 39 -14.95 6.21 -6.03
C ARG A 39 -15.63 7.58 -5.89
N GLN A 40 -16.82 7.64 -5.33
CA GLN A 40 -17.42 8.94 -5.04
C GLN A 40 -16.55 9.68 -4.02
N TYR A 41 -16.45 11.00 -4.20
CA TYR A 41 -15.66 11.97 -3.42
C TYR A 41 -15.25 11.47 -2.02
N CYS A 42 -13.96 11.65 -1.69
CA CYS A 42 -13.29 11.17 -0.46
C CYS A 42 -12.73 9.73 -0.59
N CYS A 43 -11.50 9.64 -1.13
CA CYS A 43 -10.74 8.41 -1.26
C CYS A 43 -10.13 7.96 0.07
N ARG A 44 -10.20 6.65 0.34
CA ARG A 44 -9.47 6.01 1.45
C ARG A 44 -8.25 5.30 0.91
N LEU A 45 -7.07 5.68 1.37
CA LEU A 45 -5.79 5.20 0.85
C LEU A 45 -5.13 4.27 1.87
N THR A 46 -4.46 3.23 1.41
CA THR A 46 -3.58 2.41 2.25
C THR A 46 -2.23 2.23 1.60
N PHE A 47 -1.17 2.48 2.35
CA PHE A 47 0.20 2.19 1.97
C PHE A 47 0.69 0.98 2.75
N ILE A 48 1.10 -0.08 2.06
CA ILE A 48 1.63 -1.32 2.64
C ILE A 48 3.14 -1.38 2.40
N GLY A 49 3.92 -1.56 3.47
CA GLY A 49 5.38 -1.70 3.38
C GLY A 49 6.12 -0.37 3.29
N ILE A 50 5.77 0.58 4.16
CA ILE A 50 6.44 1.89 4.25
C ILE A 50 7.78 1.72 4.94
N ASN A 51 8.81 1.41 4.16
CA ASN A 51 10.18 1.28 4.62
C ASN A 51 11.15 2.10 3.75
N SER A 52 10.63 3.01 2.92
CA SER A 52 11.46 3.84 2.04
C SER A 52 10.92 5.26 1.93
N THR A 53 11.87 6.20 1.84
CA THR A 53 11.68 7.63 1.59
C THR A 53 10.65 7.89 0.49
N THR A 54 10.61 7.04 -0.54
CA THR A 54 9.72 7.16 -1.69
C THR A 54 8.23 7.18 -1.33
N TYR A 55 7.75 6.35 -0.41
CA TYR A 55 6.31 6.29 -0.10
C TYR A 55 5.87 7.37 0.88
N SER A 56 6.75 7.77 1.81
CA SER A 56 6.55 8.98 2.60
C SER A 56 6.45 10.20 1.67
N THR A 57 7.27 10.28 0.62
CA THR A 57 7.17 11.33 -0.41
C THR A 57 5.86 11.25 -1.22
N VAL A 58 5.44 10.06 -1.67
CA VAL A 58 4.18 9.90 -2.41
C VAL A 58 2.99 10.28 -1.55
N ALA A 59 2.93 9.82 -0.30
CA ALA A 59 1.87 10.20 0.64
C ALA A 59 1.87 11.72 0.88
N ALA A 60 3.04 12.32 1.07
CA ALA A 60 3.18 13.77 1.24
C ALA A 60 2.72 14.56 0.01
N LEU A 61 3.03 14.09 -1.21
CA LEU A 61 2.58 14.69 -2.46
C LEU A 61 1.06 14.59 -2.62
N LEU A 62 0.46 13.47 -2.25
CA LEU A 62 -0.99 13.28 -2.29
C LEU A 62 -1.71 14.20 -1.30
N VAL A 63 -1.23 14.29 -0.06
CA VAL A 63 -1.75 15.25 0.93
C VAL A 63 -1.55 16.68 0.47
N SER A 64 -0.42 17.01 -0.16
CA SER A 64 -0.14 18.37 -0.61
C SER A 64 -0.97 18.81 -1.82
N ARG A 65 -1.28 17.90 -2.75
CA ARG A 65 -1.91 18.25 -4.04
C ARG A 65 -3.39 17.88 -4.15
N HIS A 66 -3.83 16.88 -3.40
CA HIS A 66 -5.14 16.26 -3.58
C HIS A 66 -5.89 16.02 -2.27
N SER A 67 -5.52 16.72 -1.19
CA SER A 67 -6.13 16.58 0.14
C SER A 67 -7.65 16.69 0.16
N THR A 68 -8.23 17.55 -0.67
CA THR A 68 -9.71 17.72 -0.76
C THR A 68 -10.44 16.46 -1.25
N SER A 69 -9.72 15.53 -1.88
CA SER A 69 -10.26 14.28 -2.39
C SER A 69 -9.89 13.08 -1.53
N ILE A 70 -9.20 13.27 -0.40
CA ILE A 70 -8.69 12.19 0.46
C ILE A 70 -9.42 12.24 1.80
N GLU A 71 -10.12 11.15 2.13
CA GLU A 71 -10.77 10.96 3.42
C GLU A 71 -9.77 10.50 4.48
N SER A 72 -8.98 9.49 4.13
CA SER A 72 -8.07 8.83 5.06
C SER A 72 -6.85 8.24 4.37
N ILE A 73 -5.76 8.16 5.13
CA ILE A 73 -4.54 7.46 4.75
C ILE A 73 -4.17 6.51 5.89
N LYS A 74 -4.11 5.23 5.56
CA LYS A 74 -3.65 4.15 6.43
C LYS A 74 -2.21 3.80 6.09
N LEU A 75 -1.33 3.84 7.06
CA LEU A 75 0.04 3.34 6.96
C LEU A 75 0.07 1.93 7.54
N PHE A 76 0.19 0.92 6.69
CA PHE A 76 0.25 -0.48 7.10
C PHE A 76 1.70 -0.94 7.24
N ASP A 77 2.02 -1.46 8.42
CA ASP A 77 3.21 -2.24 8.68
C ASP A 77 2.89 -3.35 9.69
N ILE A 78 3.49 -4.53 9.52
CA ILE A 78 3.27 -5.68 10.41
C ILE A 78 3.84 -5.38 11.80
N PHE A 79 4.95 -4.65 11.85
CA PHE A 79 5.58 -4.21 13.07
C PHE A 79 5.54 -2.68 13.13
N GLU A 80 5.24 -2.14 14.30
CA GLU A 80 5.30 -0.70 14.49
C GLU A 80 6.77 -0.25 14.49
N LYS A 81 7.15 0.51 13.46
CA LYS A 81 8.49 1.07 13.31
C LYS A 81 8.48 2.56 13.61
N GLN A 82 9.60 3.05 14.13
CA GLN A 82 9.77 4.49 14.38
C GLN A 82 9.62 5.32 13.09
N GLU A 83 10.11 4.80 11.96
CA GLU A 83 9.96 5.45 10.64
C GLU A 83 8.49 5.63 10.21
N THR A 84 7.63 4.64 10.50
CA THR A 84 6.20 4.71 10.22
C THR A 84 5.52 5.79 11.06
N ARG A 85 5.90 5.90 12.35
CA ARG A 85 5.41 6.98 13.23
C ARG A 85 5.88 8.35 12.77
N THR A 86 7.15 8.50 12.41
CA THR A 86 7.68 9.77 11.87
C THR A 86 6.91 10.17 10.62
N THR A 87 6.70 9.25 9.68
CA THR A 87 5.91 9.52 8.47
C THR A 87 4.48 9.93 8.80
N LEU A 88 3.82 9.28 9.77
CA LEU A 88 2.48 9.66 10.20
C LEU A 88 2.44 11.10 10.72
N ASN A 89 3.41 11.47 11.57
CA ASN A 89 3.52 12.82 12.14
C ASN A 89 3.77 13.87 11.04
N ASP A 90 4.65 13.57 10.08
CA ASP A 90 4.93 14.47 8.94
C ASP A 90 3.68 14.70 8.09
N LEU A 91 2.90 13.65 7.83
CA LEU A 91 1.63 13.76 7.12
C LEU A 91 0.58 14.54 7.91
N GLN A 92 0.54 14.39 9.24
CA GLN A 92 -0.35 15.17 10.11
C GLN A 92 -0.01 16.65 10.05
N LEU A 93 1.27 17.01 10.13
CA LEU A 93 1.73 18.39 9.99
C LEU A 93 1.33 18.97 8.62
N LEU A 94 1.55 18.23 7.53
CA LEU A 94 1.13 18.65 6.19
C LEU A 94 -0.37 18.85 6.08
N ALA A 95 -1.17 17.95 6.65
CA ALA A 95 -2.62 18.08 6.65
C ALA A 95 -3.09 19.33 7.42
N ILE A 96 -2.45 19.65 8.55
CA ILE A 96 -2.69 20.87 9.33
C ILE A 96 -2.34 22.12 8.53
N PHE A 97 -1.15 22.16 7.91
CA PHE A 97 -0.72 23.31 7.08
C PHE A 97 -1.66 23.56 5.90
N ASN A 98 -2.16 22.48 5.29
CA ASN A 98 -3.12 22.56 4.19
C ASN A 98 -4.57 22.79 4.65
N ARG A 99 -4.81 22.89 5.98
CA ARG A 99 -6.14 23.04 6.59
C ARG A 99 -7.13 21.97 6.14
N THR A 100 -6.65 20.74 6.01
CA THR A 100 -7.44 19.61 5.52
C THR A 100 -7.66 18.58 6.61
N ASN A 101 -8.88 18.07 6.69
CA ASN A 101 -9.26 17.07 7.67
C ASN A 101 -9.11 15.66 7.06
N ILE A 102 -7.88 15.14 7.10
CA ILE A 102 -7.56 13.79 6.63
C ILE A 102 -7.36 12.89 7.85
N ARG A 103 -8.06 11.75 7.90
CA ARG A 103 -7.82 10.75 8.95
C ARG A 103 -6.53 9.99 8.64
N LEU A 104 -5.54 10.11 9.52
CA LEU A 104 -4.25 9.46 9.38
C LEU A 104 -4.08 8.41 10.48
N GLU A 105 -3.80 7.16 10.12
CA GLU A 105 -3.68 6.07 11.08
C GLU A 105 -2.63 5.03 10.68
N ILE A 106 -2.02 4.39 11.69
CA ILE A 106 -1.18 3.21 11.51
C ILE A 106 -2.07 1.99 11.75
N VAL A 107 -2.00 1.02 10.85
CA VAL A 107 -2.76 -0.23 10.91
C VAL A 107 -1.82 -1.42 10.83
N GLN A 108 -2.17 -2.52 11.50
CA GLN A 108 -1.31 -3.71 11.58
C GLN A 108 -2.02 -4.98 11.10
N SER A 109 -3.32 -4.90 10.81
CA SER A 109 -4.12 -6.00 10.26
C SER A 109 -4.57 -5.72 8.83
N TYR A 110 -4.40 -6.71 7.95
CA TYR A 110 -4.90 -6.62 6.57
C TYR A 110 -6.43 -6.41 6.52
N LEU A 111 -7.16 -6.83 7.55
CA LEU A 111 -8.60 -6.61 7.64
C LEU A 111 -8.96 -5.11 7.70
N GLU A 112 -8.07 -4.30 8.26
CA GLU A 112 -8.22 -2.84 8.36
C GLU A 112 -8.02 -2.14 7.01
N THR A 113 -7.56 -2.85 5.98
CA THR A 113 -7.36 -2.32 4.61
C THR A 113 -8.56 -2.60 3.70
N LYS A 114 -9.57 -3.34 4.18
CA LYS A 114 -10.67 -3.87 3.36
C LYS A 114 -11.52 -2.80 2.69
N ASP A 115 -11.59 -1.63 3.31
CA ASP A 115 -12.45 -0.51 2.92
C ASP A 115 -11.70 0.54 2.09
N SER A 116 -10.40 0.34 1.87
CA SER A 116 -9.57 1.28 1.11
C SER A 116 -9.94 1.31 -0.36
N SER A 117 -10.19 2.52 -0.86
CA SER A 117 -10.43 2.81 -2.28
C SER A 117 -9.19 2.55 -3.12
N ILE A 118 -8.00 2.81 -2.56
CA ILE A 118 -6.71 2.56 -3.21
C ILE A 118 -5.78 1.90 -2.20
N ILE A 119 -5.15 0.80 -2.61
CA ILE A 119 -4.09 0.15 -1.85
C ILE A 119 -2.81 0.20 -2.69
N ILE A 120 -1.76 0.77 -2.11
CA ILE A 120 -0.45 0.94 -2.70
C ILE A 120 0.51 0.04 -1.93
N ILE A 121 1.06 -0.97 -2.60
CA ILE A 121 1.90 -2.00 -1.98
C ILE A 121 3.32 -1.87 -2.50
N ASN A 122 4.24 -1.69 -1.57
CA ASN A 122 5.68 -1.79 -1.82
C ASN A 122 6.13 -3.22 -1.58
N VAL A 123 6.49 -3.94 -2.64
CA VAL A 123 7.10 -5.27 -2.52
C VAL A 123 8.60 -5.11 -2.67
N GLN A 124 9.30 -4.98 -1.55
CA GLN A 124 10.75 -5.18 -1.51
C GLN A 124 11.02 -6.65 -1.26
N HIS A 125 11.57 -7.34 -2.26
CA HIS A 125 12.09 -8.69 -2.07
C HIS A 125 13.37 -8.59 -1.24
N TYR A 126 13.28 -8.89 0.06
CA TYR A 126 14.46 -9.26 0.82
C TYR A 126 14.91 -10.63 0.32
N GLN A 127 16.16 -10.73 -0.15
CA GLN A 127 16.80 -12.04 -0.29
C GLN A 127 16.96 -12.59 1.13
N LEU A 128 16.25 -13.70 1.40
CA LEU A 128 16.49 -14.54 2.57
C LEU A 128 17.74 -15.39 2.35
#